data_AF-A0A933HH00-F1
#
_entry.id   AF-A0A933HH00-F1
#
_cell.length_a   1.000
_cell.length_b   1.000
_cell.length_c   1.000
_cell.angle_alpha   90.00
_cell.angle_beta   90.00
_cell.angle_gamma   90.00
#
_symmetry.space_group_name_H-M   'P 1'
#
loop_
_entity.id
_entity.type
_entity.pdbx_description
1 polymer ?
#
loop_
_entity_poly.entity_id
_entity_poly.type
_entity_poly.pdbx_seq_one_letter_code
_entity_poly.pdbx_strand_id
1 'polypeptide(L)'
;MIDTAKESDDETMNELGDTLHGEVVNITQGGAQNIDAQSVTIKQGGAQNVSAESVTVKQGGILQAEGGSVEVVQGGILLARGDQVNITAGGAMGILATNIQVEAGGAQWMIARNSIQVDQGGAGAMIASKIEVNNSFVGLILARQVSGNVRALFDTRAALVFGIAAGIVGGLVLTMRRRAE
;
A
#
# COMPACT_ATOMS: atom_id res chain seq x y z
N MET A 1 48.69 -21.43 31.46
CA MET A 1 48.11 -22.67 30.92
C MET A 1 46.61 -22.64 31.20
N ILE A 2 45.81 -22.57 30.12
CA ILE A 2 44.50 -23.21 29.91
C ILE A 2 43.39 -22.85 30.93
N ASP A 3 42.46 -21.93 30.64
CA ASP A 3 41.31 -21.98 29.70
C ASP A 3 40.04 -22.58 30.33
N THR A 4 38.91 -22.12 29.80
CA THR A 4 37.56 -22.69 29.82
C THR A 4 36.55 -22.00 30.72
N ALA A 5 35.99 -20.93 30.16
CA ALA A 5 34.55 -20.67 30.23
C ALA A 5 33.74 -21.88 29.70
N LYS A 6 32.61 -22.17 30.35
CA LYS A 6 31.44 -22.86 29.78
C LYS A 6 30.27 -22.50 30.70
N GLU A 7 29.39 -21.57 30.32
CA GLU A 7 28.33 -21.74 29.31
C GLU A 7 27.31 -22.77 29.80
N SER A 8 26.24 -22.25 30.39
CA SER A 8 25.01 -22.97 30.69
C SER A 8 23.83 -21.99 30.54
N ASP A 9 22.82 -22.44 29.80
CA ASP A 9 21.42 -21.99 29.77
C ASP A 9 21.13 -21.03 28.59
N ASP A 10 21.06 -21.46 27.32
CA ASP A 10 20.27 -22.54 26.70
C ASP A 10 18.73 -22.39 26.80
N GLU A 11 18.21 -21.14 26.75
CA GLU A 11 16.74 -20.89 26.64
C GLU A 11 16.30 -19.81 25.62
N THR A 12 17.14 -19.37 24.67
CA THR A 12 16.68 -18.54 23.54
C THR A 12 16.71 -19.26 22.19
N MET A 13 16.79 -20.59 22.21
CA MET A 13 16.71 -21.45 21.03
C MET A 13 15.25 -21.69 20.61
N ASN A 14 14.57 -20.67 20.04
CA ASN A 14 13.39 -20.94 19.19
C ASN A 14 12.98 -19.86 18.17
N GLU A 15 13.90 -19.03 17.65
CA GLU A 15 13.60 -18.14 16.49
C GLU A 15 14.36 -18.59 15.23
N LEU A 16 14.02 -19.78 14.75
CA LEU A 16 14.50 -20.35 13.49
C LEU A 16 13.69 -19.83 12.29
N GLY A 17 13.76 -18.52 12.08
CA GLY A 17 13.52 -17.89 10.79
C GLY A 17 14.59 -16.83 10.61
N ASP A 18 15.37 -16.90 9.53
CA ASP A 18 16.51 -16.01 9.24
C ASP A 18 16.06 -14.53 9.33
N THR A 19 16.25 -13.94 10.52
CA THR A 19 15.80 -12.59 10.86
C THR A 19 17.04 -11.71 10.93
N LEU A 20 17.08 -10.73 10.04
CA LEU A 20 18.18 -9.78 9.97
C LEU A 20 17.94 -8.68 11.01
N HIS A 21 18.78 -8.66 12.04
CA HIS A 21 18.79 -7.59 13.04
C HIS A 21 19.86 -6.54 12.72
N GLY A 22 19.54 -5.26 12.89
CA GLY A 22 20.53 -4.18 12.78
C GLY A 22 19.97 -2.78 13.03
N GLU A 23 20.83 -1.78 13.17
CA GLU A 23 20.37 -0.39 13.22
C GLU A 23 19.93 0.10 11.82
N VAL A 24 20.73 -0.20 10.80
CA VAL A 24 20.43 0.11 9.40
C VAL A 24 20.58 -1.12 8.53
N VAL A 25 19.54 -1.47 7.78
CA VAL A 25 19.55 -2.57 6.79
C VAL A 25 19.32 -2.00 5.39
N ASN A 26 20.23 -2.32 4.47
CA ASN A 26 20.12 -1.93 3.07
C ASN A 26 20.07 -3.18 2.18
N ILE A 27 18.96 -3.39 1.48
CA ILE A 27 18.81 -4.45 0.48
C ILE A 27 18.91 -3.84 -0.90
N THR A 28 19.86 -4.31 -1.72
CA THR A 28 19.99 -3.88 -3.13
C THR A 28 20.07 -5.12 -4.02
N GLN A 29 19.18 -5.23 -5.02
CA GLN A 29 19.18 -6.38 -5.95
C GLN A 29 19.17 -7.74 -5.25
N GLY A 30 18.43 -7.84 -4.15
CA GLY A 30 18.39 -9.02 -3.29
C GLY A 30 17.06 -9.14 -2.57
N GLY A 31 16.97 -10.11 -1.65
CA GLY A 31 15.79 -10.31 -0.84
C GLY A 31 16.10 -10.76 0.58
N ALA A 32 15.18 -10.46 1.49
CA ALA A 32 15.20 -10.95 2.86
C ALA A 32 13.83 -11.51 3.25
N GLN A 33 13.79 -12.46 4.16
CA GLN A 33 12.52 -12.93 4.70
C GLN A 33 12.04 -12.00 5.80
N ASN A 34 12.79 -11.92 6.90
CA ASN A 34 12.43 -11.10 8.05
C ASN A 34 13.53 -10.07 8.34
N ILE A 35 13.12 -8.82 8.53
CA ILE A 35 14.02 -7.71 8.89
C ILE A 35 13.45 -7.03 10.13
N ASP A 36 14.29 -6.87 11.14
CA ASP A 36 14.02 -6.07 12.33
C ASP A 36 15.15 -5.05 12.52
N ALA A 37 14.85 -3.78 12.30
CA ALA A 37 15.87 -2.73 12.34
C ALA A 37 15.31 -1.36 12.69
N GLN A 38 16.16 -0.36 12.92
CA GLN A 38 15.66 1.01 13.08
C GLN A 38 15.34 1.66 11.73
N SER A 39 16.17 1.42 10.72
CA SER A 39 15.96 1.92 9.37
C SER A 39 16.20 0.84 8.32
N VAL A 40 15.25 0.67 7.41
CA VAL A 40 15.32 -0.32 6.33
C VAL A 40 15.13 0.37 5.00
N THR A 41 16.09 0.21 4.10
CA THR A 41 15.96 0.65 2.70
C THR A 41 16.08 -0.54 1.76
N ILE A 42 15.08 -0.73 0.91
CA ILE A 42 15.07 -1.77 -0.14
C ILE A 42 15.08 -1.09 -1.49
N LYS A 43 16.07 -1.41 -2.33
CA LYS A 43 16.21 -0.90 -3.69
C LYS A 43 16.30 -2.04 -4.69
N GLN A 44 15.41 -2.10 -5.67
CA GLN A 44 15.42 -3.16 -6.70
C GLN A 44 15.45 -4.57 -6.11
N GLY A 45 14.78 -4.76 -4.97
CA GLY A 45 14.78 -5.99 -4.20
C GLY A 45 13.43 -6.22 -3.53
N GLY A 46 13.37 -7.15 -2.59
CA GLY A 46 12.16 -7.35 -1.82
C GLY A 46 12.34 -7.95 -0.43
N ALA A 47 11.31 -7.80 0.39
CA ALA A 47 11.26 -8.43 1.70
C ALA A 47 9.88 -9.02 2.00
N GLN A 48 9.82 -10.03 2.87
CA GLN A 48 8.53 -10.55 3.31
C GLN A 48 8.00 -9.73 4.49
N ASN A 49 8.68 -9.75 5.63
CA ASN A 49 8.28 -9.04 6.84
C ASN A 49 9.36 -8.02 7.20
N VAL A 50 8.96 -6.76 7.33
CA VAL A 50 9.84 -5.68 7.73
C VAL A 50 9.21 -4.96 8.92
N SER A 51 9.90 -4.98 10.05
CA SER A 51 9.60 -4.16 11.22
C SER A 51 10.72 -3.14 11.39
N ALA A 52 10.40 -1.85 11.26
CA ALA A 52 11.38 -0.80 11.50
C ALA A 52 10.74 0.55 11.79
N GLU A 53 11.45 1.47 12.46
CA GLU A 53 10.94 2.83 12.66
C GLU A 53 10.72 3.55 11.31
N SER A 54 11.68 3.38 10.38
CA SER A 54 11.61 3.92 9.02
C SER A 54 11.80 2.81 7.99
N VAL A 55 10.80 2.60 7.14
CA VAL A 55 10.85 1.66 6.01
C VAL A 55 10.77 2.44 4.70
N THR A 56 11.73 2.23 3.81
CA THR A 56 11.72 2.83 2.47
C THR A 56 11.93 1.75 1.42
N VAL A 57 11.01 1.64 0.46
CA VAL A 57 11.14 0.76 -0.71
C VAL A 57 11.18 1.57 -1.99
N LYS A 58 12.20 1.34 -2.81
CA LYS A 58 12.43 2.00 -4.10
C LYS A 58 12.55 0.96 -5.20
N GLN A 59 11.64 0.96 -6.18
CA GLN A 59 11.66 -0.04 -7.26
C GLN A 59 11.67 -1.48 -6.74
N GLY A 60 10.99 -1.75 -5.64
CA GLY A 60 11.00 -3.04 -4.95
C GLY A 60 9.63 -3.43 -4.41
N GLY A 61 9.60 -4.55 -3.68
CA GLY A 61 8.37 -5.12 -3.13
C GLY A 61 8.50 -5.54 -1.67
N ILE A 62 7.53 -5.21 -0.83
CA ILE A 62 7.44 -5.77 0.54
C ILE A 62 6.09 -6.47 0.69
N LEU A 63 6.05 -7.66 1.28
CA LEU A 63 4.75 -8.27 1.62
C LEU A 63 4.12 -7.51 2.80
N GLN A 64 4.79 -7.43 3.94
CA GLN A 64 4.32 -6.73 5.12
C GLN A 64 5.37 -5.76 5.64
N ALA A 65 5.01 -4.48 5.71
CA ALA A 65 5.83 -3.43 6.31
C ALA A 65 5.11 -2.84 7.52
N GLU A 66 5.79 -2.80 8.64
CA GLU A 66 5.32 -2.19 9.89
C GLU A 66 6.37 -1.20 10.41
N GLY A 67 5.94 0.03 10.71
CA GLY A 67 6.86 1.05 11.19
C GLY A 67 6.23 2.39 11.55
N GLY A 68 7.01 3.33 12.10
CA GLY A 68 6.55 4.70 12.32
C GLY A 68 6.27 5.40 10.98
N SER A 69 7.21 5.30 10.04
CA SER A 69 7.10 5.84 8.69
C SER A 69 7.39 4.79 7.62
N VAL A 70 6.44 4.57 6.71
CA VAL A 70 6.59 3.66 5.57
C VAL A 70 6.48 4.45 4.27
N GLU A 71 7.54 4.44 3.46
CA GLU A 71 7.62 5.13 2.17
C GLU A 71 7.81 4.14 1.02
N VAL A 72 6.97 4.25 0.00
CA VAL A 72 7.01 3.45 -1.22
C VAL A 72 7.24 4.36 -2.41
N VAL A 73 8.33 4.18 -3.14
CA VAL A 73 8.63 4.95 -4.35
C VAL A 73 8.82 3.99 -5.53
N GLN A 74 7.96 4.11 -6.54
CA GLN A 74 8.01 3.23 -7.73
C GLN A 74 8.00 1.73 -7.37
N GLY A 75 7.29 1.36 -6.29
CA GLY A 75 7.31 0.01 -5.72
C GLY A 75 5.93 -0.47 -5.32
N GLY A 76 5.90 -1.63 -4.65
CA GLY A 76 4.67 -2.27 -4.18
C GLY A 76 4.78 -2.75 -2.74
N ILE A 77 3.70 -2.59 -1.95
CA ILE A 77 3.59 -3.24 -0.65
C ILE A 77 2.26 -4.00 -0.56
N LEU A 78 2.26 -5.26 -0.11
CA LEU A 78 0.97 -5.95 0.08
C LEU A 78 0.21 -5.32 1.25
N LEU A 79 0.82 -5.24 2.43
CA LEU A 79 0.25 -4.62 3.63
C LEU A 79 1.22 -3.63 4.26
N ALA A 80 0.82 -2.36 4.33
CA ALA A 80 1.58 -1.31 5.01
C ALA A 80 0.85 -0.90 6.30
N ARG A 81 1.58 -0.90 7.42
CA ARG A 81 1.10 -0.44 8.73
C ARG A 81 2.05 0.59 9.30
N GLY A 82 1.52 1.71 9.80
CA GLY A 82 2.36 2.67 10.51
C GLY A 82 1.68 3.96 10.96
N ASP A 83 2.43 4.92 11.48
CA ASP A 83 1.86 6.23 11.78
C ASP A 83 1.69 7.04 10.50
N GLN A 84 2.68 7.02 9.62
CA GLN A 84 2.65 7.68 8.33
C GLN A 84 2.99 6.70 7.21
N VAL A 85 2.10 6.59 6.22
CA VAL A 85 2.36 5.79 5.01
C VAL A 85 2.29 6.70 3.80
N ASN A 86 3.39 6.77 3.06
CA ASN A 86 3.53 7.57 1.84
C ASN A 86 3.77 6.64 0.65
N ILE A 87 2.98 6.77 -0.42
CA ILE A 87 3.17 6.01 -1.65
C ILE A 87 3.31 7.00 -2.81
N THR A 88 4.41 6.93 -3.53
CA THR A 88 4.70 7.74 -4.73
C THR A 88 4.95 6.83 -5.92
N ALA A 89 4.18 6.99 -7.00
CA ALA A 89 4.31 6.20 -8.22
C ALA A 89 4.26 4.68 -7.97
N GLY A 90 3.49 4.23 -6.97
CA GLY A 90 3.51 2.86 -6.47
C GLY A 90 2.12 2.33 -6.11
N GLY A 91 2.09 1.15 -5.51
CA GLY A 91 0.84 0.51 -5.12
C GLY A 91 0.89 -0.19 -3.78
N ALA A 92 -0.26 -0.30 -3.12
CA ALA A 92 -0.43 -1.25 -2.03
C ALA A 92 -1.71 -2.07 -2.16
N MET A 93 -1.82 -3.20 -1.47
CA MET A 93 -3.12 -3.89 -1.36
C MET A 93 -3.91 -3.36 -0.16
N GLY A 94 -3.29 -3.26 1.01
CA GLY A 94 -3.89 -2.70 2.22
C GLY A 94 -2.97 -1.71 2.91
N ILE A 95 -3.55 -0.61 3.41
CA ILE A 95 -2.84 0.39 4.20
C ILE A 95 -3.63 0.65 5.48
N LEU A 96 -2.95 0.54 6.62
CA LEU A 96 -3.48 0.90 7.93
C LEU A 96 -2.55 1.93 8.56
N ALA A 97 -2.98 3.18 8.69
CA ALA A 97 -2.11 4.20 9.27
C ALA A 97 -2.81 5.26 10.11
N THR A 98 -2.04 6.14 10.74
CA THR A 98 -2.61 7.38 11.29
C THR A 98 -2.86 8.38 10.17
N ASN A 99 -1.88 8.56 9.27
CA ASN A 99 -1.98 9.40 8.08
C ASN A 99 -1.51 8.63 6.84
N ILE A 100 -2.29 8.69 5.76
CA ILE A 100 -1.97 8.08 4.47
C ILE A 100 -1.83 9.19 3.43
N GLN A 101 -0.74 9.17 2.67
CA GLN A 101 -0.55 10.03 1.51
C GLN A 101 -0.19 9.17 0.30
N VAL A 102 -0.90 9.39 -0.80
CA VAL A 102 -0.69 8.66 -2.06
C VAL A 102 -0.57 9.68 -3.18
N GLU A 103 0.51 9.59 -3.95
CA GLU A 103 0.77 10.39 -5.13
C GLU A 103 1.06 9.46 -6.32
N ALA A 104 0.37 9.64 -7.45
CA ALA A 104 0.58 8.82 -8.65
C ALA A 104 0.46 7.29 -8.39
N GLY A 105 -0.41 6.87 -7.47
CA GLY A 105 -0.43 5.48 -6.96
C GLY A 105 -1.79 5.04 -6.42
N GLY A 106 -1.86 3.92 -5.70
CA GLY A 106 -3.14 3.50 -5.14
C GLY A 106 -3.11 2.30 -4.24
N ALA A 107 -4.25 2.02 -3.58
CA ALA A 107 -4.40 0.80 -2.78
C ALA A 107 -5.83 0.26 -2.72
N GLN A 108 -6.02 -1.05 -2.66
CA GLN A 108 -7.38 -1.60 -2.61
C GLN A 108 -8.13 -1.15 -1.36
N TRP A 109 -7.46 -1.14 -0.20
CA TRP A 109 -8.05 -0.75 1.08
C TRP A 109 -7.15 0.26 1.78
N MET A 110 -7.70 1.43 2.13
CA MET A 110 -7.00 2.44 2.93
C MET A 110 -7.81 2.74 4.18
N ILE A 111 -7.20 2.55 5.35
CA ILE A 111 -7.82 2.86 6.64
C ILE A 111 -6.85 3.79 7.38
N ALA A 112 -7.25 5.06 7.53
CA ALA A 112 -6.48 6.01 8.33
C ALA A 112 -7.25 6.48 9.56
N ARG A 113 -6.55 6.67 10.68
CA ARG A 113 -7.17 7.26 11.88
C ARG A 113 -7.53 8.73 11.65
N ASN A 114 -6.60 9.50 11.10
CA ASN A 114 -6.72 10.94 10.97
C ASN A 114 -7.07 11.35 9.54
N SER A 115 -6.15 11.18 8.60
CA SER A 115 -6.36 11.65 7.23
C SER A 115 -5.84 10.71 6.14
N ILE A 116 -6.56 10.66 5.02
CA ILE A 116 -6.09 10.10 3.75
C ILE A 116 -6.01 11.23 2.73
N GLN A 117 -4.87 11.38 2.07
CA GLN A 117 -4.67 12.29 0.95
C GLN A 117 -4.28 11.47 -0.28
N VAL A 118 -5.01 11.62 -1.39
CA VAL A 118 -4.71 10.93 -2.65
C VAL A 118 -4.64 11.95 -3.77
N ASP A 119 -3.49 12.05 -4.44
CA ASP A 119 -3.27 12.82 -5.65
C ASP A 119 -2.92 11.87 -6.81
N GLN A 120 -3.62 12.00 -7.94
CA GLN A 120 -3.38 11.20 -9.15
C GLN A 120 -3.36 9.69 -8.88
N GLY A 121 -4.36 9.16 -8.19
CA GLY A 121 -4.31 7.79 -7.71
C GLY A 121 -5.64 7.09 -7.63
N GLY A 122 -5.74 6.10 -6.74
CA GLY A 122 -7.04 5.53 -6.43
C GLY A 122 -7.06 4.49 -5.31
N ALA A 123 -8.27 4.23 -4.81
CA ALA A 123 -8.54 3.20 -3.84
C ALA A 123 -9.83 2.43 -4.11
N GLY A 124 -9.87 1.15 -3.73
CA GLY A 124 -11.11 0.39 -3.72
C GLY A 124 -12.07 0.94 -2.65
N ALA A 125 -11.58 1.02 -1.42
CA ALA A 125 -12.29 1.64 -0.31
C ALA A 125 -11.36 2.48 0.58
N MET A 126 -11.88 3.60 1.09
CA MET A 126 -11.18 4.49 2.01
C MET A 126 -12.01 4.77 3.26
N ILE A 127 -11.38 4.66 4.43
CA ILE A 127 -12.00 4.95 5.73
C ILE A 127 -11.07 5.87 6.51
N ALA A 128 -11.51 7.10 6.83
CA ALA A 128 -10.76 8.01 7.69
C ALA A 128 -11.60 9.14 8.26
N SER A 129 -11.05 9.90 9.22
CA SER A 129 -11.74 11.09 9.73
C SER A 129 -11.82 12.19 8.65
N LYS A 130 -10.72 12.44 7.94
CA LYS A 130 -10.61 13.40 6.84
C LYS A 130 -10.09 12.72 5.58
N ILE A 131 -10.73 12.93 4.44
CA ILE A 131 -10.29 12.39 3.16
C ILE A 131 -10.16 13.53 2.15
N GLU A 132 -8.98 13.67 1.55
CA GLU A 132 -8.71 14.62 0.50
C GLU A 132 -8.28 13.90 -0.78
N VAL A 133 -9.00 14.15 -1.87
CA VAL A 133 -8.83 13.39 -3.11
C VAL A 133 -8.77 14.34 -4.31
N ASN A 134 -7.67 14.26 -5.05
CA ASN A 134 -7.43 15.05 -6.24
C ASN A 134 -7.14 14.11 -7.43
N ASN A 135 -7.90 14.25 -8.52
CA ASN A 135 -7.69 13.50 -9.76
C ASN A 135 -7.57 11.96 -9.57
N SER A 136 -8.48 11.35 -8.79
CA SER A 136 -8.32 9.95 -8.35
C SER A 136 -9.59 9.08 -8.39
N PHE A 137 -9.33 7.79 -8.60
CA PHE A 137 -10.15 6.57 -8.56
C PHE A 137 -10.70 6.15 -7.21
N VAL A 138 -11.98 6.30 -6.83
CA VAL A 138 -12.43 5.72 -5.55
C VAL A 138 -13.73 4.93 -5.68
N GLY A 139 -13.73 3.67 -5.21
CA GLY A 139 -14.93 2.83 -5.17
C GLY A 139 -15.88 3.18 -4.02
N LEU A 140 -15.36 3.27 -2.79
CA LEU A 140 -16.13 3.57 -1.58
C LEU A 140 -15.37 4.52 -0.65
N ILE A 141 -16.07 5.48 -0.05
CA ILE A 141 -15.52 6.43 0.92
C ILE A 141 -16.41 6.44 2.17
N LEU A 142 -15.78 6.29 3.34
CA LEU A 142 -16.41 6.49 4.65
C LEU A 142 -15.57 7.49 5.46
N ALA A 143 -16.04 8.74 5.53
CA ALA A 143 -15.37 9.79 6.31
C ALA A 143 -16.31 10.84 6.88
N ARG A 144 -15.83 11.55 7.92
CA ARG A 144 -16.56 12.69 8.51
C ARG A 144 -16.44 13.93 7.63
N GLN A 145 -15.29 14.12 7.01
CA GLN A 145 -15.02 15.23 6.10
C GLN A 145 -14.35 14.71 4.83
N VAL A 146 -14.90 15.07 3.68
CA VAL A 146 -14.32 14.79 2.37
C VAL A 146 -14.09 16.12 1.66
N SER A 147 -12.89 16.34 1.15
CA SER A 147 -12.48 17.55 0.42
C SER A 147 -11.68 17.18 -0.83
N GLY A 148 -11.47 18.15 -1.71
CA GLY A 148 -10.68 17.96 -2.92
C GLY A 148 -11.52 17.90 -4.19
N ASN A 149 -10.84 18.12 -5.32
CA ASN A 149 -11.45 17.99 -6.63
C ASN A 149 -11.46 16.50 -6.97
N VAL A 150 -12.50 15.80 -6.49
CA VAL A 150 -12.85 14.48 -7.01
C VAL A 150 -13.22 14.70 -8.47
N ARG A 151 -12.23 14.58 -9.37
CA ARG A 151 -12.52 14.25 -10.75
C ARG A 151 -13.09 12.85 -10.68
N ALA A 152 -14.41 12.78 -10.50
CA ALA A 152 -15.15 11.57 -10.72
C ALA A 152 -14.65 11.02 -12.06
N LEU A 153 -14.41 9.71 -12.12
CA LEU A 153 -14.17 8.96 -13.37
C LEU A 153 -15.22 9.32 -14.45
N PHE A 154 -16.33 9.93 -14.03
CA PHE A 154 -17.35 10.59 -14.82
C PHE A 154 -17.52 12.08 -14.48
N ASP A 155 -16.90 12.98 -15.25
CA ASP A 155 -17.45 14.33 -15.45
C ASP A 155 -18.89 14.19 -15.99
N THR A 156 -19.82 15.12 -15.73
CA THR A 156 -21.22 15.02 -16.21
C THR A 156 -21.28 14.72 -17.72
N ARG A 157 -20.31 15.28 -18.46
CA ARG A 157 -20.13 15.03 -19.90
C ARG A 157 -19.61 13.64 -20.22
N ALA A 158 -18.63 13.14 -19.46
CA ALA A 158 -18.11 11.78 -19.63
C ALA A 158 -19.11 10.71 -19.18
N ALA A 159 -19.89 10.97 -18.12
CA ALA A 159 -20.99 10.12 -17.63
C ALA A 159 -22.03 9.93 -18.72
N LEU A 160 -22.41 11.04 -19.36
CA LEU A 160 -23.37 11.06 -20.45
C LEU A 160 -22.84 10.26 -21.66
N VAL A 161 -21.60 10.50 -22.08
CA VAL A 161 -21.00 9.81 -23.23
C VAL A 161 -20.84 8.32 -22.98
N PHE A 162 -20.40 7.93 -21.79
CA PHE A 162 -20.27 6.52 -21.43
C PHE A 162 -21.63 5.84 -21.28
N GLY A 163 -22.61 6.50 -20.66
CA GLY A 163 -23.98 6.01 -20.57
C GLY A 163 -24.59 5.79 -21.95
N ILE A 164 -24.35 6.70 -22.89
CA ILE A 164 -24.77 6.56 -24.29
C ILE A 164 -24.05 5.37 -24.95
N ALA A 165 -22.72 5.30 -24.86
CA ALA A 165 -21.93 4.24 -25.48
C ALA A 165 -22.31 2.84 -24.94
N ALA A 166 -22.38 2.70 -23.61
CA ALA A 166 -22.78 1.48 -22.94
C ALA A 166 -24.25 1.12 -23.24
N GLY A 167 -25.15 2.11 -23.32
CA GLY A 167 -26.55 1.93 -23.69
C GLY A 167 -26.72 1.45 -25.13
N ILE A 168 -25.94 1.98 -26.09
CA ILE A 168 -25.95 1.52 -27.48
C ILE A 168 -25.45 0.08 -27.57
N VAL A 169 -24.27 -0.20 -27.00
CA VAL A 169 -23.67 -1.54 -27.06
C VAL A 169 -24.55 -2.56 -26.35
N GLY A 170 -24.96 -2.27 -25.11
CA GLY A 170 -25.83 -3.14 -24.32
C GLY A 170 -27.21 -3.31 -24.96
N GLY A 171 -27.79 -2.24 -25.52
CA GLY A 171 -29.06 -2.27 -26.23
C GLY A 171 -29.00 -3.17 -27.47
N LEU A 172 -27.95 -3.06 -28.28
CA LEU A 172 -27.75 -3.93 -29.45
C LEU A 172 -27.60 -5.40 -29.04
N VAL A 173 -26.80 -5.68 -28.01
CA VAL A 173 -26.62 -7.04 -27.48
C VAL A 173 -27.95 -7.61 -26.97
N LEU A 174 -28.72 -6.84 -26.18
CA LEU A 174 -30.02 -7.27 -25.67
C LEU A 174 -31.05 -7.47 -26.79
N THR A 175 -31.03 -6.62 -27.83
CA THR A 175 -31.95 -6.74 -28.97
C THR A 175 -31.63 -7.95 -29.84
N MET A 176 -30.35 -8.29 -30.00
CA MET A 176 -29.92 -9.53 -30.68
C MET A 176 -30.30 -10.77 -29.86
N ARG A 177 -30.15 -10.74 -28.53
CA ARG A 177 -30.57 -11.87 -27.67
C ARG A 177 -32.08 -12.10 -27.72
N ARG A 178 -32.89 -11.04 -27.78
CA ARG A 178 -34.36 -11.15 -27.93
C ARG A 178 -34.83 -11.64 -29.31
N ARG A 179 -33.96 -11.66 -30.32
CA ARG A 179 -34.27 -12.20 -31.65
C ARG A 179 -33.76 -13.63 -31.85
N ALA A 180 -32.96 -14.14 -30.91
CA ALA A 180 -32.41 -15.50 -30.93
C ALA A 180 -33.24 -16.49 -30.08
N GLU A 181 -34.31 -16.00 -29.45
CA GLU A 181 -35.42 -16.78 -28.87
C GLU A 181 -36.68 -16.56 -29.70
#